data_AF-A0A060BTT9-F1
#
_entry.id   AF-A0A060BTT9-F1
#
_cell.length_a   1.000
_cell.length_b   1.000
_cell.length_c   1.000
_cell.angle_alpha   90.00
_cell.angle_beta   90.00
_cell.angle_gamma   90.00
#
_symmetry.space_group_name_H-M   'P 1'
#
loop_
_entity.id
_entity.type
_entity.pdbx_description
1 polymer ?
#
loop_
_entity_poly.entity_id
_entity_poly.type
_entity_poly.pdbx_seq_one_letter_code
_entity_poly.pdbx_strand_id
1 'polypeptide(L)'
;MVPGYWPGSGGTTGLANFQAKMQEWKTDMGADGGFLWTGDAVSAGDLPDYAAAIIDSLLMVSFYQNANYGGTVQSLAPGSYTLSQLQAAGLSNDDVSSVRVPPGLSVVIYEDNNFAGNSWTLSGDMPRFKLLSPSANDKMSSCIVTLAPRTYKVLNKTSGWP
;
A
#
# COMPACT_ATOMS: atom_id res chain seq x y z
N MET A 1 -9.34 12.15 28.69
CA MET A 1 -10.33 12.31 27.61
C MET A 1 -10.70 10.91 27.17
N VAL A 2 -11.91 10.44 27.52
CA VAL A 2 -12.32 9.03 27.39
C VAL A 2 -12.99 8.85 26.02
N PRO A 3 -12.58 7.85 25.20
CA PRO A 3 -13.28 7.53 23.96
C PRO A 3 -14.74 7.18 24.24
N GLY A 4 -15.65 7.84 23.52
CA GLY A 4 -17.09 7.82 23.75
C GLY A 4 -17.68 6.42 23.76
N TYR A 5 -18.39 6.14 24.86
CA TYR A 5 -19.23 4.97 25.08
C TYR A 5 -20.53 5.13 24.26
N TRP A 6 -20.90 4.10 23.49
CA TRP A 6 -22.11 4.05 22.65
C TRP A 6 -23.32 3.57 23.50
N PRO A 7 -24.26 4.42 23.91
CA PRO A 7 -25.40 4.00 24.72
C PRO A 7 -26.56 3.65 23.79
N GLY A 8 -26.56 2.43 23.23
CA GLY A 8 -27.67 2.00 22.37
C GLY A 8 -27.56 0.61 21.75
N SER A 9 -26.36 0.05 21.64
CA SER A 9 -26.18 -1.35 21.21
C SER A 9 -25.80 -2.19 22.41
N GLY A 10 -26.79 -2.79 23.08
CA GLY A 10 -26.51 -3.90 23.98
C GLY A 10 -25.75 -4.96 23.19
N GLY A 11 -24.44 -5.10 23.43
CA GLY A 11 -23.65 -6.16 22.81
C GLY A 11 -22.17 -5.91 22.46
N THR A 12 -21.54 -4.79 22.81
CA THR A 12 -20.09 -4.61 22.49
C THR A 12 -19.25 -4.20 23.68
N THR A 13 -19.28 -5.00 24.76
CA THR A 13 -18.11 -5.07 25.64
C THR A 13 -17.15 -6.12 25.06
N GLY A 14 -15.98 -5.68 24.60
CA GLY A 14 -14.88 -6.56 24.18
C GLY A 14 -14.49 -6.48 22.70
N LEU A 15 -13.17 -6.58 22.45
CA LEU A 15 -12.54 -6.52 21.12
C LEU A 15 -13.15 -7.52 20.12
N ALA A 16 -13.44 -8.74 20.56
CA ALA A 16 -13.99 -9.80 19.72
C ALA A 16 -15.39 -9.45 19.17
N ASN A 17 -16.26 -8.89 20.01
CA ASN A 17 -17.61 -8.48 19.61
C ASN A 17 -17.57 -7.30 18.63
N PHE A 18 -16.64 -6.36 18.85
CA PHE A 18 -16.40 -5.26 17.92
C PHE A 18 -15.90 -5.78 16.56
N GLN A 19 -14.89 -6.66 16.55
CA GLN A 19 -14.37 -7.26 15.31
C GLN A 19 -15.44 -8.03 14.54
N ALA A 20 -16.27 -8.82 15.23
CA ALA A 20 -17.38 -9.54 14.62
C ALA A 20 -18.39 -8.58 13.97
N LYS A 21 -18.72 -7.47 14.65
CA LYS A 21 -19.65 -6.47 14.11
C LYS A 21 -19.09 -5.76 12.88
N MET A 22 -17.80 -5.45 12.88
CA MET A 22 -17.13 -4.85 11.72
C MET A 22 -17.12 -5.81 10.52
N GLN A 23 -16.91 -7.12 10.74
CA GLN A 23 -16.98 -8.09 9.65
C GLN A 23 -18.41 -8.23 9.09
N GLU A 24 -19.42 -8.26 9.96
CA GLU A 24 -20.84 -8.27 9.55
C GLU A 24 -21.15 -7.10 8.61
N TRP A 25 -20.76 -5.88 9.00
CA TRP A 25 -20.97 -4.69 8.17
C TRP A 25 -20.20 -4.72 6.86
N LYS A 26 -19.00 -5.31 6.86
CA LYS A 26 -18.17 -5.43 5.65
C LYS A 26 -18.90 -6.29 4.62
N THR A 27 -19.44 -7.42 5.07
CA THR A 27 -20.24 -8.33 4.24
C THR A 27 -21.54 -7.68 3.79
N ASP A 28 -22.28 -7.03 4.69
CA ASP A 28 -23.56 -6.35 4.37
C ASP A 28 -23.39 -5.26 3.31
N MET A 29 -22.31 -4.48 3.39
CA MET A 29 -22.00 -3.45 2.40
C MET A 29 -21.33 -4.01 1.14
N GLY A 30 -20.85 -5.26 1.12
CA GLY A 30 -20.04 -5.79 0.01
C GLY A 30 -18.73 -5.02 -0.18
N ALA A 31 -18.11 -4.57 0.92
CA ALA A 31 -16.85 -3.84 0.88
C ALA A 31 -15.66 -4.80 0.97
N ASP A 32 -14.66 -4.66 0.10
CA ASP A 32 -13.40 -5.44 0.19
C ASP A 32 -12.38 -4.80 1.15
N GLY A 33 -12.54 -3.50 1.44
CA GLY A 33 -11.62 -2.66 2.22
C GLY A 33 -11.91 -2.60 3.73
N GLY A 34 -11.43 -1.51 4.34
CA GLY A 34 -11.65 -1.19 5.76
C GLY A 34 -12.79 -0.19 5.98
N PHE A 35 -12.83 0.37 7.19
CA PHE A 35 -13.85 1.34 7.60
C PHE A 35 -13.19 2.66 8.00
N LEU A 36 -13.79 3.77 7.59
CA LEU A 36 -13.42 5.11 8.04
C LEU A 36 -14.59 5.72 8.79
N TRP A 37 -14.34 6.23 9.99
CA TRP A 37 -15.31 7.01 10.76
C TRP A 37 -14.99 8.49 10.61
N THR A 38 -15.83 9.24 9.92
CA THR A 38 -15.57 10.67 9.67
C THR A 38 -16.38 11.61 10.56
N GLY A 39 -17.39 11.11 11.28
CA GLY A 39 -18.31 11.97 12.04
C GLY A 39 -18.87 13.08 11.14
N ASP A 40 -19.06 14.28 11.70
CA ASP A 40 -19.46 15.49 10.95
C ASP A 40 -18.26 16.25 10.34
N ALA A 41 -17.04 15.74 10.48
CA ALA A 41 -15.82 16.49 10.16
C ALA A 41 -15.46 16.49 8.66
N VAL A 42 -16.10 15.64 7.85
CA VAL A 42 -15.82 15.51 6.42
C VAL A 42 -17.14 15.47 5.67
N SER A 43 -17.28 16.32 4.65
CA SER A 43 -18.48 16.31 3.81
C SER A 43 -18.57 15.00 3.03
N ALA A 44 -19.79 14.51 2.77
CA ALA A 44 -19.98 13.25 2.06
C ALA A 44 -19.33 13.24 0.66
N GLY A 45 -19.16 14.40 0.03
CA GLY A 45 -18.52 14.55 -1.27
C GLY A 45 -17.01 14.36 -1.24
N ASP A 46 -16.36 14.64 -0.11
CA ASP A 46 -14.89 14.55 0.01
C ASP A 46 -14.44 13.14 0.48
N LEU A 47 -15.36 12.32 1.02
CA LEU A 47 -15.03 10.99 1.56
C LEU A 47 -14.22 10.09 0.61
N PRO A 48 -14.46 10.06 -0.71
CA PRO A 48 -13.65 9.26 -1.62
C PRO A 48 -12.17 9.67 -1.64
N ASP A 49 -11.88 10.97 -1.57
CA ASP A 49 -10.51 11.49 -1.61
C ASP A 49 -9.77 11.21 -0.30
N TYR A 50 -10.46 11.31 0.84
CA TYR A 50 -9.90 10.94 2.14
C TYR A 50 -9.66 9.44 2.25
N ALA A 51 -10.60 8.61 1.77
CA ALA A 51 -10.44 7.17 1.71
C ALA A 51 -9.24 6.80 0.81
N ALA A 52 -9.09 7.48 -0.34
CA ALA A 52 -7.95 7.31 -1.22
C ALA A 52 -6.64 7.62 -0.50
N ALA A 53 -6.51 8.81 0.09
CA ALA A 53 -5.31 9.23 0.79
C ALA A 53 -4.89 8.26 1.90
N ILE A 54 -5.85 7.75 2.67
CA ILE A 54 -5.57 6.78 3.74
C ILE A 54 -5.10 5.45 3.15
N ILE A 55 -5.81 4.88 2.18
CA ILE A 55 -5.45 3.58 1.60
C ILE A 55 -4.12 3.67 0.85
N ASP A 56 -3.93 4.72 0.07
CA ASP A 56 -2.73 4.95 -0.73
C ASP A 56 -1.48 5.13 0.16
N SER A 57 -1.64 5.72 1.34
CA SER A 57 -0.55 5.86 2.33
C SER A 57 -0.05 4.52 2.91
N LEU A 58 -0.82 3.44 2.73
CA LEU A 58 -0.48 2.10 3.21
C LEU A 58 0.13 1.22 2.13
N LEU A 59 0.18 1.67 0.87
CA LEU A 59 0.71 0.89 -0.24
C LEU A 59 2.21 1.08 -0.37
N MET A 60 2.92 -0.03 -0.55
CA MET A 60 4.37 -0.04 -0.69
C MET A 60 4.80 -1.20 -1.58
N VAL A 61 5.88 -0.96 -2.34
CA VAL A 61 6.59 -1.99 -3.11
C VAL A 61 7.63 -2.62 -2.22
N SER A 62 7.65 -3.96 -2.14
CA SER A 62 8.64 -4.69 -1.34
C SER A 62 9.73 -5.28 -2.23
N PHE A 63 10.96 -4.85 -2.03
CA PHE A 63 12.16 -5.34 -2.70
C PHE A 63 12.86 -6.38 -1.85
N TYR A 64 13.39 -7.41 -2.49
CA TYR A 64 14.02 -8.55 -1.83
C TYR A 64 15.42 -8.78 -2.38
N GLN A 65 16.33 -9.07 -1.45
CA GLN A 65 17.73 -9.32 -1.77
C GLN A 65 17.90 -10.54 -2.67
N ASN A 66 17.19 -11.63 -2.38
CA ASN A 66 17.30 -12.87 -3.14
C ASN A 66 16.10 -13.07 -4.06
N ALA A 67 16.29 -13.94 -5.06
CA ALA A 67 15.22 -14.42 -5.91
C ALA A 67 14.15 -15.17 -5.10
N ASN A 68 12.93 -15.20 -5.66
CA ASN A 68 11.73 -15.80 -5.06
C ASN A 68 11.37 -15.22 -3.69
N TYR A 69 11.56 -13.91 -3.52
CA TYR A 69 11.19 -13.15 -2.31
C TYR A 69 11.94 -13.59 -1.05
N GLY A 70 13.20 -14.03 -1.21
CA GLY A 70 14.05 -14.44 -0.09
C GLY A 70 15.02 -13.35 0.37
N GLY A 71 15.76 -13.63 1.45
CA GLY A 71 16.77 -12.71 1.98
C GLY A 71 16.16 -11.50 2.69
N THR A 72 16.94 -10.43 2.80
CA THR A 72 16.48 -9.18 3.41
C THR A 72 15.38 -8.54 2.55
N VAL A 73 14.42 -7.90 3.21
CA VAL A 73 13.30 -7.19 2.56
C VAL A 73 13.28 -5.74 3.00
N GLN A 74 13.02 -4.86 2.04
CA GLN A 74 12.73 -3.46 2.32
C GLN A 74 11.55 -2.99 1.49
N SER A 75 10.67 -2.21 2.11
CA SER A 75 9.48 -1.68 1.43
C SER A 75 9.59 -0.18 1.25
N LEU A 76 9.20 0.29 0.06
CA LEU A 76 9.21 1.69 -0.33
C LEU A 76 7.80 2.14 -0.69
N ALA A 77 7.39 3.28 -0.14
CA ALA A 77 6.15 3.96 -0.53
C ALA A 77 6.31 4.60 -1.93
N PRO A 78 5.23 5.12 -2.54
CA PRO A 78 5.33 5.94 -3.74
C PRO A 78 6.32 7.10 -3.56
N GLY A 79 7.19 7.29 -4.55
CA GLY A 79 8.27 8.27 -4.50
C GLY A 79 9.44 7.93 -5.42
N SER A 80 10.39 8.85 -5.49
CA SER A 80 11.62 8.69 -6.27
C SER A 80 12.81 8.55 -5.33
N TYR A 81 13.59 7.48 -5.52
CA TYR A 81 14.68 7.10 -4.63
C TYR A 81 15.99 6.99 -5.41
N THR A 82 16.91 7.91 -5.14
CA THR A 82 18.33 7.82 -5.52
C THR A 82 19.04 6.76 -4.68
N LEU A 83 20.25 6.38 -5.07
CA LEU A 83 21.06 5.39 -4.36
C LEU A 83 21.22 5.74 -2.87
N SER A 84 21.54 6.99 -2.55
CA SER A 84 21.72 7.40 -1.16
C SER A 84 20.43 7.25 -0.34
N GLN A 85 19.26 7.50 -0.95
CA GLN A 85 17.97 7.31 -0.29
C GLN A 85 17.62 5.83 -0.14
N LEU A 86 17.96 4.98 -1.11
CA LEU A 86 17.81 3.53 -1.01
C LEU A 86 18.66 2.97 0.14
N GLN A 87 19.93 3.37 0.21
CA GLN A 87 20.84 2.95 1.28
C GLN A 87 20.36 3.42 2.66
N ALA A 88 19.87 4.66 2.77
CA ALA A 88 19.28 5.18 4.00
C ALA A 88 18.01 4.40 4.40
N ALA A 89 17.26 3.88 3.43
CA ALA A 89 16.12 3.00 3.66
C ALA A 89 16.53 1.53 3.95
N GLY A 90 17.81 1.17 3.86
CA GLY A 90 18.29 -0.19 4.12
C GLY A 90 18.42 -1.10 2.89
N LEU A 91 18.30 -0.55 1.68
CA LEU A 91 18.57 -1.26 0.42
C LEU A 91 20.01 -1.01 -0.05
N SER A 92 20.80 -2.07 -0.14
CA SER A 92 22.14 -2.05 -0.71
C SER A 92 22.11 -1.81 -2.22
N ASN A 93 23.19 -1.19 -2.73
CA ASN A 93 23.38 -1.05 -4.18
C ASN A 93 23.51 -2.43 -4.83
N ASP A 94 22.92 -2.62 -6.01
CA ASP A 94 23.14 -3.83 -6.81
C ASP A 94 22.87 -5.14 -6.05
N ASP A 95 21.87 -5.15 -5.15
CA ASP A 95 21.61 -6.28 -4.26
C ASP A 95 20.16 -6.80 -4.36
N VAL A 96 19.36 -6.25 -5.27
CA VAL A 96 17.95 -6.64 -5.42
C VAL A 96 17.78 -7.68 -6.53
N SER A 97 17.11 -8.78 -6.20
CA SER A 97 16.87 -9.91 -7.12
C SER A 97 15.39 -10.24 -7.35
N SER A 98 14.46 -9.71 -6.54
CA SER A 98 13.02 -9.86 -6.76
C SER A 98 12.19 -8.75 -6.10
N VAL A 99 10.94 -8.59 -6.54
CA VAL A 99 10.04 -7.54 -6.03
C VAL A 99 8.58 -8.02 -5.98
N ARG A 100 7.86 -7.57 -4.95
CA ARG A 100 6.39 -7.62 -4.91
C ARG A 100 5.83 -6.23 -5.17
N VAL A 101 4.94 -6.15 -6.15
CA VAL A 101 4.28 -4.91 -6.54
C VAL A 101 2.78 -5.15 -6.34
N PRO A 102 2.21 -4.67 -5.23
CA PRO A 102 0.77 -4.72 -5.04
C PRO A 102 0.04 -4.13 -6.25
N PRO A 103 -1.19 -4.61 -6.55
CA PRO A 103 -2.03 -4.00 -7.59
C PRO A 103 -2.03 -2.48 -7.45
N GLY A 104 -2.17 -1.73 -8.53
CA GLY A 104 -2.25 -0.26 -8.50
C GLY A 104 -0.98 0.50 -8.08
N LEU A 105 0.12 -0.19 -7.79
CA LEU A 105 1.46 0.38 -7.84
C LEU A 105 2.17 -0.07 -9.12
N SER A 106 3.12 0.73 -9.56
CA SER A 106 4.17 0.32 -10.48
C SER A 106 5.51 0.83 -9.99
N VAL A 107 6.59 0.20 -10.44
CA VAL A 107 7.94 0.68 -10.19
C VAL A 107 8.76 0.65 -11.46
N VAL A 108 9.51 1.73 -11.67
CA VAL A 108 10.60 1.75 -12.63
C VAL A 108 11.91 1.61 -11.85
N ILE A 109 12.65 0.56 -12.16
CA ILE A 109 13.98 0.32 -11.61
C ILE A 109 15.04 0.78 -12.62
N TYR A 110 16.14 1.33 -12.14
CA TYR A 110 17.23 1.86 -12.97
C TYR A 110 18.56 1.24 -12.57
N GLU A 111 19.37 0.91 -13.58
CA GLU A 111 20.71 0.34 -13.39
C GLU A 111 21.66 1.34 -12.74
N ASP A 112 21.56 2.61 -13.12
CA ASP A 112 22.42 3.66 -12.59
C ASP A 112 21.69 4.54 -11.58
N ASN A 113 22.47 5.25 -10.76
CA ASN A 113 21.93 6.24 -9.84
C ASN A 113 21.31 7.44 -10.61
N ASN A 114 20.43 8.17 -9.94
CA ASN A 114 19.71 9.33 -10.49
C ASN A 114 18.86 9.00 -11.73
N PHE A 115 18.23 7.83 -11.73
CA PHE A 115 17.24 7.41 -12.72
C PHE A 115 17.80 7.30 -14.14
N ALA A 116 19.00 6.75 -14.27
CA ALA A 116 19.75 6.64 -15.52
C ALA A 116 20.07 5.18 -15.89
N GLY A 117 20.70 4.99 -17.05
CA GLY A 117 21.11 3.68 -17.55
C GLY A 117 19.92 2.84 -18.06
N ASN A 118 20.09 1.52 -18.03
CA ASN A 118 19.01 0.61 -18.35
C ASN A 118 17.87 0.73 -17.33
N SER A 119 16.63 0.53 -17.78
CA SER A 119 15.48 0.59 -16.90
C SER A 119 14.46 -0.52 -17.16
N TRP A 120 13.73 -0.87 -16.11
CA TRP A 120 12.70 -1.91 -16.14
C TRP A 120 11.45 -1.42 -15.44
N THR A 121 10.31 -1.48 -16.11
CA THR A 121 9.01 -1.13 -15.52
C THR A 121 8.28 -2.40 -15.10
N LEU A 122 7.89 -2.46 -13.83
CA LEU A 122 7.16 -3.59 -13.24
C LEU A 122 5.86 -3.09 -12.62
N SER A 123 4.73 -3.68 -13.03
CA SER A 123 3.39 -3.39 -12.52
C SER A 123 2.77 -4.58 -11.79
N GLY A 124 3.60 -5.55 -11.40
CA GLY A 124 3.20 -6.77 -10.72
C GLY A 124 4.42 -7.50 -10.16
N ASP A 125 4.16 -8.53 -9.37
CA ASP A 125 5.18 -9.33 -8.74
C ASP A 125 6.18 -9.92 -9.76
N MET A 126 7.47 -9.73 -9.51
CA MET A 126 8.54 -10.30 -10.33
C MET A 126 9.45 -11.14 -9.42
N PRO A 127 9.28 -12.48 -9.39
CA PRO A 127 10.01 -13.35 -8.48
C PRO A 127 11.49 -13.48 -8.82
N ARG A 128 11.92 -13.19 -10.06
CA ARG A 128 13.31 -13.42 -10.49
C ARG A 128 13.75 -12.38 -11.51
N PHE A 129 14.58 -11.43 -11.12
CA PHE A 129 15.08 -10.39 -12.03
C PHE A 129 15.96 -10.92 -13.15
N LYS A 130 16.54 -12.12 -13.00
CA LYS A 130 17.28 -12.82 -14.06
C LYS A 130 16.40 -13.18 -15.29
N LEU A 131 15.07 -13.14 -15.15
CA LEU A 131 14.13 -13.39 -16.25
C LEU A 131 13.83 -12.13 -17.09
N LEU A 132 14.27 -10.95 -16.64
CA LEU A 132 14.19 -9.72 -17.39
C LEU A 132 15.28 -9.67 -18.47
N SER A 133 15.02 -8.92 -19.55
CA SER A 133 15.99 -8.72 -20.64
C SER A 133 16.16 -7.22 -20.91
N PRO A 134 17.36 -6.64 -20.70
CA PRO A 134 18.52 -7.25 -20.02
C PRO A 134 18.19 -7.67 -18.58
N SER A 135 19.01 -8.51 -17.96
CA SER A 135 18.79 -8.94 -16.57
C SER A 135 18.93 -7.75 -15.62
N ALA A 136 17.93 -7.53 -14.77
CA ALA A 136 17.96 -6.48 -13.72
C ALA A 136 18.52 -7.00 -12.37
N ASN A 137 18.91 -8.28 -12.31
CA ASN A 137 19.34 -8.93 -11.07
C ASN A 137 20.63 -8.31 -10.58
N ASP A 138 20.63 -7.81 -9.34
CA ASP A 138 21.80 -7.22 -8.70
C ASP A 138 22.32 -6.02 -9.50
N LYS A 139 21.38 -5.18 -9.98
CA LYS A 139 21.65 -4.00 -10.81
C LYS A 139 20.96 -2.72 -10.34
N MET A 140 20.04 -2.80 -9.40
CA MET A 140 19.24 -1.64 -9.00
C MET A 140 20.11 -0.63 -8.23
N SER A 141 20.24 0.58 -8.79
CA SER A 141 20.89 1.72 -8.14
C SER A 141 19.94 2.88 -7.87
N SER A 142 18.79 2.96 -8.55
CA SER A 142 17.72 3.91 -8.23
C SER A 142 16.35 3.40 -8.70
N CYS A 143 15.26 3.94 -8.13
CA CYS A 143 13.91 3.59 -8.59
C CYS A 143 12.90 4.71 -8.42
N ILE A 144 11.80 4.62 -9.17
CA ILE A 144 10.62 5.46 -9.03
C ILE A 144 9.43 4.55 -8.82
N VAL A 145 8.83 4.63 -7.63
CA VAL A 145 7.58 3.96 -7.28
C VAL A 145 6.43 4.90 -7.57
N THR A 146 5.53 4.49 -8.46
CA THR A 146 4.38 5.29 -8.88
C THR A 146 3.10 4.64 -8.40
N LEU A 147 2.23 5.45 -7.81
CA LEU A 147 0.86 5.08 -7.54
C LEU A 147 0.01 5.40 -8.77
N ALA A 148 -0.67 4.40 -9.32
CA ALA A 148 -1.65 4.63 -10.36
C ALA A 148 -2.88 5.33 -9.75
N PRO A 149 -3.53 6.27 -10.47
CA PRO A 149 -4.80 6.83 -10.02
C PRO A 149 -5.81 5.73 -9.73
N ARG A 150 -6.49 5.83 -8.58
CA ARG A 150 -7.49 4.86 -8.15
C ARG A 150 -8.76 5.56 -7.77
N THR A 151 -9.87 4.92 -8.09
CA THR A 151 -11.19 5.32 -7.62
C THR A 151 -11.63 4.37 -6.54
N TYR A 152 -11.95 4.94 -5.38
CA TYR A 152 -12.45 4.18 -4.24
C TYR A 152 -13.96 4.33 -4.16
N LYS A 153 -14.66 3.19 -4.13
CA LYS A 153 -16.09 3.19 -3.82
C LYS A 153 -16.25 3.36 -2.32
N VAL A 154 -16.74 4.53 -1.91
CA VAL A 154 -17.17 4.74 -0.53
C VAL A 154 -18.62 4.35 -0.42
N LEU A 155 -18.90 3.39 0.44
CA LEU A 155 -20.26 2.99 0.80
C LEU A 155 -20.58 3.64 2.15
N ASN A 156 -21.51 4.58 2.14
CA ASN A 156 -21.94 5.25 3.34
C ASN A 156 -23.19 4.54 3.90
N LYS A 157 -23.09 4.02 5.12
CA LYS A 157 -24.25 3.61 5.91
C LYS A 157 -24.55 4.71 6.90
N THR A 158 -25.47 5.60 6.55
CA THR A 158 -26.10 6.49 7.52
C THR A 158 -26.92 5.62 8.48
N SER A 159 -26.75 5.83 9.79
CA SER A 159 -27.46 5.05 10.82
C SER A 159 -28.97 5.32 10.86
N GLY A 160 -29.50 6.14 9.94
CA GLY A 160 -30.93 6.35 9.76
C GLY A 160 -31.61 6.69 11.08
N TRP A 161 -31.12 7.70 11.79
CA TRP A 161 -31.82 8.19 12.96
C TRP A 161 -33.01 9.04 12.50
N PRO A 162 -34.23 8.81 13.04
CA PRO A 162 -35.34 9.73 12.89
C PRO A 162 -35.09 11.08 13.56
#